data_AF-A0A3M1CKZ0-F1
#
_entry.id   AF-A0A3M1CKZ0-F1
#
_cell.length_a   1.000
_cell.length_b   1.000
_cell.length_c   1.000
_cell.angle_alpha   90.00
_cell.angle_beta   90.00
_cell.angle_gamma   90.00
#
_symmetry.space_group_name_H-M   'P 1'
#
loop_
_entity.id
_entity.type
_entity.pdbx_description
1 polymer ?
#
loop_
_entity_poly.entity_id
_entity_poly.type
_entity_poly.pdbx_seq_one_letter_code
_entity_poly.pdbx_strand_id
1 'polypeptide(L)'
;EKVWRAVGFGWLLAWLAAVVFAATARYEIAQNPQAWLDAVGVNPAENPQQIIDRALGLFGLILWTSPLLGLANVFVSAVIYHLGILLLAEKPLGFRNTLCVTAYGFAPMVVALIPGIGQLVGSMWSLWVQVLGLALVHRTSVLRAAVAVVVPSAIGVMLLGLLI
;
A
#
# COMPACT_ATOMS: atom_id res chain seq x y z
N GLU A 1 16.12 -19.65 -0.49
CA GLU A 1 16.88 -18.49 0.04
C GLU A 1 16.55 -17.14 -0.64
N LYS A 2 16.76 -16.96 -1.96
CA LYS A 2 16.60 -15.65 -2.62
C LYS A 2 15.23 -14.94 -2.44
N VAL A 3 14.13 -15.70 -2.30
CA VAL A 3 12.78 -15.11 -2.14
C VAL A 3 12.59 -14.42 -0.80
N TRP A 4 13.18 -14.97 0.28
CA TRP A 4 13.04 -14.40 1.62
C TRP A 4 13.80 -13.08 1.76
N ARG A 5 14.89 -12.91 0.99
CA ARG A 5 15.58 -11.61 0.89
C ARG A 5 14.70 -10.56 0.20
N ALA A 6 13.99 -10.95 -0.86
CA ALA A 6 13.04 -10.06 -1.52
C ALA A 6 11.88 -9.70 -0.57
N VAL A 7 11.28 -10.68 0.10
CA VAL A 7 10.20 -10.46 1.08
C VAL A 7 10.66 -9.54 2.21
N GLY A 8 11.85 -9.78 2.79
CA GLY A 8 12.40 -8.92 3.83
C GLY A 8 12.62 -7.47 3.36
N PHE A 9 13.08 -7.28 2.12
CA PHE A 9 13.21 -5.95 1.52
C PHE A 9 11.85 -5.26 1.36
N GLY A 10 10.87 -5.93 0.75
CA GLY A 10 9.53 -5.36 0.55
C GLY A 10 8.83 -5.07 1.87
N TRP A 11 8.98 -5.97 2.85
CA TRP A 11 8.46 -5.81 4.21
C TRP A 11 9.04 -4.57 4.88
N LEU A 12 10.37 -4.40 4.86
CA LEU A 12 11.04 -3.25 5.48
C LEU A 12 10.53 -1.93 4.91
N LEU A 13 10.43 -1.82 3.59
CA LEU A 13 9.95 -0.59 2.95
C LEU A 13 8.47 -0.32 3.21
N ALA A 14 7.63 -1.36 3.16
CA ALA A 14 6.21 -1.22 3.47
C ALA A 14 5.99 -0.83 4.94
N TRP A 15 6.76 -1.41 5.86
CA TRP A 15 6.72 -1.07 7.27
C TRP A 15 7.18 0.36 7.53
N LEU A 16 8.35 0.77 7.00
CA LEU A 16 8.88 2.12 7.19
C LEU A 16 7.92 3.18 6.61
N ALA A 17 7.35 2.94 5.43
CA ALA A 17 6.34 3.82 4.84
C ALA A 17 5.12 3.96 5.77
N ALA A 18 4.58 2.86 6.29
CA ALA A 18 3.45 2.88 7.21
C ALA A 18 3.77 3.62 8.52
N VAL A 19 4.99 3.45 9.06
CA VAL A 19 5.44 4.17 10.26
C VAL A 19 5.51 5.67 10.00
N VAL A 20 6.17 6.09 8.92
CA VAL A 20 6.31 7.52 8.60
C VAL A 20 4.95 8.14 8.34
N PHE A 21 4.08 7.47 7.57
CA PHE A 21 2.72 7.93 7.32
C PHE A 21 1.94 8.16 8.61
N ALA A 22 1.86 7.14 9.48
CA ALA A 22 1.08 7.23 10.71
C ALA A 22 1.68 8.19 11.75
N ALA A 23 3.02 8.27 11.83
CA ALA A 23 3.70 9.22 12.73
C ALA A 23 3.49 10.67 12.26
N THR A 24 3.61 10.92 10.95
CA THR A 24 3.39 12.24 10.36
C THR A 24 1.93 12.68 10.56
N ALA A 25 0.97 11.81 10.27
CA ALA A 25 -0.45 12.13 10.47
C ALA A 25 -0.77 12.48 11.93
N ARG A 26 -0.23 11.73 12.89
CA ARG A 26 -0.38 12.05 14.33
C ARG A 26 0.26 13.37 14.69
N TYR A 27 1.45 13.66 14.17
CA TYR A 27 2.14 14.92 14.40
C TYR A 27 1.35 16.10 13.85
N GLU A 28 0.84 16.00 12.61
CA GLU A 28 0.02 17.04 11.97
C GLU A 28 -1.28 17.30 12.75
N ILE A 29 -2.00 16.25 13.16
CA ILE A 29 -3.22 16.38 13.99
C ILE A 29 -2.92 17.05 15.33
N ALA A 30 -1.80 16.71 15.97
CA ALA A 30 -1.42 17.28 17.25
C ALA A 30 -0.99 18.76 17.16
N GLN A 31 -0.37 19.16 16.04
CA GLN A 31 0.10 20.53 15.83
C GLN A 31 -1.01 21.46 15.31
N ASN A 32 -1.89 20.96 14.43
CA ASN A 32 -2.92 21.77 13.80
C ASN A 32 -4.24 21.00 13.62
N PRO A 33 -4.95 20.71 14.73
CA PRO A 33 -6.17 19.91 14.68
C PRO A 33 -7.27 20.54 13.85
N GLN A 34 -7.40 21.88 13.86
CA GLN A 34 -8.44 22.57 13.09
C GLN A 34 -8.20 22.45 11.58
N ALA A 35 -6.97 22.69 11.10
CA ALA A 35 -6.67 22.54 9.68
C ALA A 35 -6.88 21.10 9.19
N TRP A 36 -6.61 20.11 10.05
CA TRP A 36 -6.90 18.72 9.74
C TRP A 36 -8.40 18.45 9.66
N LEU A 37 -9.20 18.96 10.61
CA LEU A 37 -10.66 18.85 10.57
C LEU A 37 -11.25 19.50 9.31
N ASP A 38 -10.75 20.67 8.93
CA ASP A 38 -11.17 21.37 7.72
C ASP A 38 -10.84 20.56 6.45
N ALA A 39 -9.70 19.85 6.44
CA ALA A 39 -9.28 19.00 5.33
C ALA A 39 -10.09 17.69 5.20
N VAL A 40 -10.50 17.11 6.33
CA VAL A 40 -11.28 15.84 6.34
C VAL A 40 -12.77 16.09 6.08
N GLY A 41 -13.27 17.31 6.32
CA GLY A 41 -14.65 17.67 6.06
C GLY A 41 -15.61 17.13 7.13
N VAL A 42 -15.62 17.78 8.30
CA VAL A 42 -16.43 17.36 9.45
C VAL A 42 -17.93 17.51 9.18
N ASN A 43 -18.69 16.45 9.46
CA ASN A 43 -20.15 16.53 9.53
C ASN A 43 -20.56 17.42 10.72
N PRO A 44 -21.39 18.47 10.54
CA PRO A 44 -21.82 19.35 11.63
C PRO A 44 -22.49 18.64 12.82
N ALA A 45 -22.99 17.42 12.62
CA ALA A 45 -23.59 16.60 13.67
C ALA A 45 -22.58 15.89 14.58
N GLU A 46 -21.31 15.76 14.17
CA GLU A 46 -20.29 15.04 14.93
C GLU A 46 -19.45 16.00 15.79
N ASN A 47 -19.06 15.53 16.99
CA ASN A 47 -18.17 16.28 17.85
C ASN A 47 -16.73 16.23 17.29
N PRO A 48 -16.09 17.38 16.96
CA PRO A 48 -14.75 17.41 16.39
C PRO A 48 -13.69 16.70 17.24
N GLN A 49 -13.79 16.77 18.58
CA GLN A 49 -12.84 16.11 19.47
C GLN A 49 -12.92 14.59 19.36
N GLN A 50 -14.13 14.04 19.20
CA GLN A 50 -14.32 12.59 19.03
C GLN A 50 -13.70 12.10 17.71
N ILE A 51 -13.76 12.92 16.65
CA ILE A 51 -13.13 12.60 15.36
C ILE A 51 -11.59 12.57 15.53
N ILE A 52 -11.03 13.58 16.20
CA ILE A 52 -9.59 13.65 16.49
C ILE A 52 -9.14 12.43 17.31
N ASP A 53 -9.86 12.10 18.39
CA ASP A 53 -9.51 10.98 19.27
C ASP A 53 -9.53 9.64 18.51
N ARG A 54 -10.55 9.42 17.67
CA ARG A 54 -10.63 8.24 16.79
C ARG A 54 -9.47 8.19 15.80
N ALA A 55 -9.15 9.31 15.14
CA ALA A 55 -8.06 9.37 14.17
C ALA A 55 -6.70 9.10 14.84
N LEU A 56 -6.42 9.73 15.97
CA LEU A 56 -5.22 9.47 16.76
C LEU A 56 -5.16 8.00 17.19
N GLY A 57 -6.27 7.43 17.67
CA GLY A 57 -6.38 6.02 18.00
C GLY A 57 -6.03 5.10 16.82
N LEU A 58 -6.63 5.35 15.65
CA LEU A 58 -6.39 4.59 14.43
C LEU A 58 -4.92 4.66 13.99
N PHE A 59 -4.33 5.85 13.90
CA PHE A 59 -2.92 5.99 13.52
C PHE A 59 -1.98 5.40 14.57
N GLY A 60 -2.36 5.44 15.86
CA GLY A 60 -1.63 4.76 16.93
C GLY A 60 -1.65 3.24 16.76
N LEU A 61 -2.80 2.67 16.41
CA LEU A 61 -2.94 1.25 16.09
C LEU A 61 -2.13 0.87 14.85
N ILE A 62 -2.16 1.68 13.79
CA ILE A 62 -1.34 1.47 12.58
C ILE A 62 0.13 1.45 12.95
N LEU A 63 0.64 2.40 13.74
CA LEU A 63 2.05 2.41 14.18
C LEU A 63 2.43 1.09 14.86
N TRP A 64 1.63 0.65 15.83
CA TRP A 64 1.88 -0.58 16.59
C TRP A 64 1.82 -1.85 15.74
N THR A 65 0.85 -1.93 14.82
CA THR A 65 0.63 -3.11 13.97
C THR A 65 1.37 -3.07 12.63
N SER A 66 2.02 -1.94 12.31
CA SER A 66 2.66 -1.69 11.01
C SER A 66 3.67 -2.75 10.56
N PRO A 67 4.46 -3.42 11.45
CA PRO A 67 5.33 -4.50 11.00
C PRO A 67 4.53 -5.69 10.42
N LEU A 68 3.39 -6.03 11.03
CA LEU A 68 2.51 -7.09 10.55
C LEU A 68 1.76 -6.66 9.29
N LEU A 69 1.26 -5.42 9.27
CA LEU A 69 0.57 -4.87 8.11
C LEU A 69 1.49 -4.78 6.89
N GLY A 70 2.74 -4.38 7.05
CA GLY A 70 3.72 -4.34 5.96
C GLY A 70 3.99 -5.73 5.37
N LEU A 71 4.07 -6.76 6.23
CA LEU A 71 4.28 -8.13 5.79
C LEU A 71 3.04 -8.67 5.08
N ALA A 72 1.87 -8.47 5.69
CA ALA A 72 0.59 -8.85 5.10
C ALA A 72 0.40 -8.17 3.74
N ASN A 73 0.73 -6.89 3.62
CA ASN A 73 0.62 -6.14 2.36
C ASN A 73 1.43 -6.79 1.23
N VAL A 74 2.68 -7.20 1.50
CA VAL A 74 3.52 -7.89 0.49
C VAL A 74 2.87 -9.20 0.03
N PHE A 75 2.39 -10.04 0.97
CA PHE A 75 1.80 -11.34 0.64
C PHE A 75 0.43 -11.21 -0.02
N VAL A 76 -0.46 -10.39 0.53
CA VAL A 76 -1.81 -10.17 0.00
C VAL A 76 -1.73 -9.57 -1.40
N SER A 77 -0.88 -8.57 -1.61
CA SER A 77 -0.63 -8.01 -2.94
C SER A 77 -0.13 -9.09 -3.91
N ALA A 78 0.82 -9.92 -3.49
CA ALA A 78 1.36 -10.98 -4.35
C ALA A 78 0.29 -12.02 -4.70
N VAL A 79 -0.56 -12.42 -3.76
CA VAL A 79 -1.68 -13.35 -4.01
C VAL A 79 -2.65 -12.76 -5.01
N ILE A 80 -3.09 -11.52 -4.77
CA ILE A 80 -4.03 -10.81 -5.64
C ILE A 80 -3.47 -10.69 -7.06
N TYR A 81 -2.23 -10.22 -7.21
CA TYR A 81 -1.59 -10.08 -8.51
C TYR A 81 -1.36 -11.43 -9.19
N HIS A 82 -1.03 -12.47 -8.43
CA HIS A 82 -0.85 -13.81 -8.98
C HIS A 82 -2.16 -14.36 -9.53
N LEU A 83 -3.28 -14.17 -8.83
CA LEU A 83 -4.60 -14.55 -9.33
C LEU A 83 -4.94 -13.82 -10.64
N GLY A 84 -4.70 -12.51 -10.70
CA GLY A 84 -4.88 -11.74 -11.95
C GLY A 84 -4.00 -12.27 -13.09
N ILE A 85 -2.75 -12.61 -12.80
CA ILE A 85 -1.82 -13.19 -13.78
C ILE A 85 -2.23 -14.59 -14.23
N LEU A 86 -2.74 -15.44 -13.33
CA LEU A 86 -3.26 -16.77 -13.67
C LEU A 86 -4.43 -16.70 -14.65
N LEU A 87 -5.25 -15.65 -14.55
CA LEU A 87 -6.40 -15.44 -15.43
C LEU A 87 -6.01 -14.84 -16.79
N LEU A 88 -4.98 -14.00 -16.84
CA LEU A 88 -4.68 -13.15 -18.00
C LEU A 88 -3.44 -13.55 -18.80
N ALA A 89 -2.46 -14.21 -18.18
CA ALA A 89 -1.23 -14.62 -18.85
C ALA A 89 -1.38 -16.01 -19.48
N GLU A 90 -0.79 -16.22 -20.65
CA GLU A 90 -0.88 -17.50 -21.37
C GLU A 90 -0.06 -18.61 -20.71
N LYS A 91 1.10 -18.26 -20.13
CA LYS A 91 2.04 -19.20 -19.49
C LYS A 91 2.60 -18.59 -18.21
N PRO A 92 1.78 -18.38 -17.18
CA PRO A 92 2.23 -17.75 -15.95
C PRO A 92 3.30 -18.62 -15.26
N LEU A 93 4.42 -18.01 -14.90
CA LEU A 93 5.37 -18.64 -13.97
C LEU A 93 4.75 -18.78 -12.57
N GLY A 94 5.29 -19.69 -11.74
CA GLY A 94 4.73 -19.97 -10.41
C GLY A 94 4.79 -18.79 -9.42
N PHE A 95 3.94 -18.85 -8.39
CA PHE A 95 3.74 -17.80 -7.35
C PHE A 95 5.02 -17.20 -6.77
N ARG A 96 6.07 -18.01 -6.58
CA ARG A 96 7.36 -17.53 -6.07
C ARG A 96 7.95 -16.39 -6.90
N ASN A 97 7.70 -16.40 -8.21
CA ASN A 97 8.13 -15.34 -9.12
C ASN A 97 7.32 -14.07 -8.88
N THR A 98 5.99 -14.19 -8.79
CA THR A 98 5.11 -13.08 -8.43
C THR A 98 5.49 -12.48 -7.09
N LEU A 99 5.67 -13.29 -6.04
CA LEU A 99 6.07 -12.81 -4.71
C LEU A 99 7.40 -12.05 -4.73
N CYS A 100 8.42 -12.55 -5.45
CA CYS A 100 9.69 -11.83 -5.62
C CYS A 100 9.49 -10.49 -6.31
N VAL A 101 8.76 -10.46 -7.43
CA VAL A 101 8.47 -9.23 -8.18
C VAL A 101 7.72 -8.25 -7.30
N THR A 102 6.66 -8.71 -6.64
CA THR A 102 5.84 -7.89 -5.76
C THR A 102 6.66 -7.25 -4.65
N ALA A 103 7.50 -8.04 -3.98
CA ALA A 103 8.33 -7.55 -2.89
C ALA A 103 9.37 -6.52 -3.34
N TYR A 104 10.02 -6.72 -4.50
CA TYR A 104 10.90 -5.69 -5.08
C TYR A 104 10.14 -4.48 -5.63
N GLY A 105 8.89 -4.66 -6.06
CA GLY A 105 8.03 -3.58 -6.52
C GLY A 105 7.65 -2.57 -5.43
N PHE A 106 7.90 -2.89 -4.16
CA PHE A 106 7.82 -1.91 -3.07
C PHE A 106 9.02 -0.95 -3.01
N ALA A 107 10.06 -1.12 -3.84
CA ALA A 107 11.23 -0.23 -3.86
C ALA A 107 10.87 1.28 -3.89
N PRO A 108 9.89 1.74 -4.69
CA PRO A 108 9.50 3.14 -4.72
C PRO A 108 8.89 3.68 -3.42
N MET A 109 8.48 2.82 -2.48
CA MET A 109 8.01 3.25 -1.15
C MET A 109 9.08 3.97 -0.33
N VAL A 110 10.36 3.92 -0.72
CA VAL A 110 11.38 4.79 -0.10
C VAL A 110 10.99 6.28 -0.20
N VAL A 111 10.25 6.67 -1.24
CA VAL A 111 9.75 8.05 -1.41
C VAL A 111 8.71 8.40 -0.35
N ALA A 112 8.00 7.41 0.22
CA ALA A 112 7.03 7.61 1.29
C ALA A 112 7.65 8.08 2.62
N LEU A 113 8.99 8.05 2.72
CA LEU A 113 9.70 8.65 3.84
C LEU A 113 9.65 10.18 3.82
N ILE A 114 9.24 10.80 2.71
CA ILE A 114 9.02 12.23 2.59
C ILE A 114 7.59 12.56 3.02
N PRO A 115 7.38 13.33 4.11
CA PRO A 115 6.06 13.74 4.58
C PRO A 115 5.22 14.46 3.52
N GLY A 116 3.89 14.41 3.67
CA GLY A 116 2.93 15.06 2.78
C GLY A 116 2.73 14.31 1.46
N ILE A 117 3.64 14.47 0.50
CA ILE A 117 3.45 13.97 -0.89
C ILE A 117 4.12 12.62 -1.18
N GLY A 118 5.07 12.22 -0.35
CA GLY A 118 5.89 11.03 -0.61
C GLY A 118 5.09 9.75 -0.70
N GLN A 119 4.07 9.58 0.15
CA GLN A 119 3.21 8.40 0.15
C GLN A 119 2.46 8.24 -1.17
N LEU A 120 1.92 9.33 -1.72
CA LEU A 120 1.19 9.33 -2.98
C LEU A 120 2.11 8.98 -4.15
N VAL A 121 3.23 9.70 -4.27
CA VAL A 121 4.21 9.50 -5.36
C VAL A 121 4.81 8.10 -5.32
N GLY A 122 5.22 7.64 -4.13
CA GLY A 122 5.73 6.30 -3.95
C GLY A 122 4.71 5.24 -4.36
N SER A 123 3.42 5.43 -4.04
CA SER A 123 2.37 4.43 -4.32
C SER A 123 2.09 4.31 -5.80
N MET A 124 2.00 5.45 -6.50
CA MET A 124 1.83 5.48 -7.95
C MET A 124 3.02 4.86 -8.67
N TRP A 125 4.24 5.17 -8.23
CA TRP A 125 5.44 4.59 -8.81
C TRP A 125 5.54 3.08 -8.52
N SER A 126 5.26 2.65 -7.29
CA SER A 126 5.24 1.23 -6.93
C SER A 126 4.26 0.46 -7.81
N LEU A 127 3.04 0.97 -8.01
CA LEU A 127 2.04 0.36 -8.87
C LEU A 127 2.57 0.16 -10.31
N TRP A 128 3.23 1.17 -10.87
CA TRP A 128 3.84 1.05 -12.20
C TRP A 128 4.96 0.01 -12.26
N VAL A 129 5.82 -0.04 -11.23
CA VAL A 129 6.88 -1.06 -11.14
C VAL A 129 6.29 -2.47 -11.01
N GLN A 130 5.17 -2.65 -10.29
CA GLN A 130 4.47 -3.93 -10.24
C GLN A 130 4.02 -4.39 -11.62
N VAL A 131 3.40 -3.49 -12.40
CA VAL A 131 2.93 -3.79 -13.75
C VAL A 131 4.09 -4.24 -14.65
N LEU A 132 5.17 -3.46 -14.72
CA LEU A 132 6.32 -3.78 -15.56
C LEU A 132 7.03 -5.05 -15.10
N GLY A 133 7.23 -5.22 -13.79
CA GLY A 133 7.88 -6.39 -13.22
C GLY A 133 7.10 -7.68 -13.53
N LEU A 134 5.78 -7.66 -13.40
CA LEU A 134 4.94 -8.82 -13.69
C LEU A 134 4.88 -9.11 -15.18
N ALA A 135 4.78 -8.07 -16.03
CA ALA A 135 4.82 -8.22 -17.48
C ALA A 135 6.11 -8.93 -17.94
N LEU A 136 7.26 -8.47 -17.44
CA LEU A 136 8.56 -9.03 -17.77
C LEU A 136 8.72 -10.47 -17.28
N VAL A 137 8.43 -10.72 -15.99
CA VAL A 137 8.68 -12.03 -15.38
C VAL A 137 7.71 -13.09 -15.89
N HIS A 138 6.43 -12.76 -16.04
CA HIS A 138 5.44 -13.70 -16.57
C HIS A 138 5.36 -13.70 -18.11
N ARG A 139 6.26 -12.96 -18.78
CA ARG A 139 6.35 -12.87 -20.25
C ARG A 139 4.99 -12.58 -20.88
N THR A 140 4.28 -11.62 -20.30
CA THR A 140 2.94 -11.21 -20.72
C THR A 140 2.96 -9.76 -21.19
N SER A 141 1.89 -9.30 -21.84
CA SER A 141 1.80 -7.92 -22.28
C SER A 141 1.63 -6.97 -21.08
N VAL A 142 2.14 -5.74 -21.23
CA VAL A 142 1.98 -4.69 -20.20
C VAL A 142 0.50 -4.46 -19.88
N LEU A 143 -0.38 -4.52 -20.89
CA LEU A 143 -1.82 -4.37 -20.68
C LEU A 143 -2.41 -5.48 -19.80
N ARG A 144 -2.06 -6.76 -20.06
CA ARG A 144 -2.53 -7.89 -19.24
C ARG A 144 -2.01 -7.78 -17.80
N ALA A 145 -0.75 -7.41 -17.62
CA ALA A 145 -0.19 -7.17 -16.29
C ALA A 145 -0.82 -5.95 -15.60
N ALA A 146 -1.12 -4.88 -16.34
CA ALA A 146 -1.80 -3.70 -15.81
C ALA A 146 -3.19 -4.05 -15.30
N VAL A 147 -3.98 -4.83 -16.06
CA VAL A 147 -5.30 -5.31 -15.59
C VAL A 147 -5.15 -6.21 -14.36
N ALA A 148 -4.15 -7.10 -14.32
CA ALA A 148 -3.88 -7.97 -13.18
C ALA A 148 -3.52 -7.22 -11.88
N VAL A 149 -3.00 -5.99 -11.99
CA VAL A 149 -2.60 -5.16 -10.86
C VAL A 149 -3.65 -4.12 -10.52
N VAL A 150 -4.06 -3.31 -11.49
CA VAL A 150 -4.92 -2.13 -11.29
C VAL A 150 -6.33 -2.53 -10.90
N VAL A 151 -6.95 -3.49 -11.58
CA VAL A 151 -8.34 -3.85 -11.31
C VAL A 151 -8.51 -4.39 -9.89
N PRO A 152 -7.70 -5.37 -9.44
CA PRO A 152 -7.83 -5.84 -8.07
C PRO A 152 -7.45 -4.79 -7.02
N SER A 153 -6.44 -3.96 -7.27
CA SER A 153 -6.07 -2.87 -6.35
C SER A 153 -7.19 -1.83 -6.22
N ALA A 154 -7.85 -1.48 -7.33
CA ALA A 154 -8.99 -0.56 -7.32
C ALA A 154 -10.18 -1.14 -6.55
N ILE A 155 -10.50 -2.43 -6.74
CA ILE A 155 -11.53 -3.12 -5.97
C ILE A 155 -11.16 -3.11 -4.48
N GLY A 156 -9.90 -3.39 -4.13
CA GLY A 156 -9.44 -3.37 -2.75
C GLY A 156 -9.63 -2.00 -2.08
N VAL A 157 -9.25 -0.91 -2.77
CA VAL A 157 -9.46 0.47 -2.29
C VAL A 157 -10.95 0.79 -2.15
N MET A 158 -11.77 0.38 -3.11
CA MET A 158 -13.22 0.60 -3.06
C MET A 158 -13.88 -0.13 -1.87
N LEU A 159 -13.50 -1.39 -1.63
CA LEU A 159 -14.00 -2.17 -0.50
C LEU A 159 -13.58 -1.57 0.84
N LEU A 160 -12.33 -1.11 0.97
CA LEU A 160 -11.86 -0.41 2.17
C LEU A 160 -12.65 0.88 2.41
N GLY A 161 -12.94 1.65 1.35
CA GLY A 161 -13.75 2.86 1.43
C GLY A 161 -15.21 2.61 1.81
N LEU A 162 -15.75 1.40 1.59
CA LEU A 162 -17.11 1.02 2.05
C LEU A 162 -17.16 0.58 3.52
N LEU A 163 -16.00 0.26 4.12
CA LEU A 163 -15.89 -0.21 5.51
C LEU A 163 -15.67 0.93 6.52
N ILE A 164 -15.35 2.14 6.04
CA ILE A 164 -15.04 3.34 6.82
C ILE A 164 -16.20 4.32 6.67
#